data_AF-A0AAV4IDI5-F1
#
_entry.id   AF-A0AAV4IDI5-F1
#
_cell.length_a   1.000
_cell.length_b   1.000
_cell.length_c   1.000
_cell.angle_alpha   90.00
_cell.angle_beta   90.00
_cell.angle_gamma   90.00
#
_symmetry.space_group_name_H-M   'P 1'
#
loop_
_entity.id
_entity.type
_entity.pdbx_description
1 polymer ?
#
loop_
_entity_poly.entity_id
_entity_poly.type
_entity_poly.pdbx_seq_one_letter_code
_entity_poly.pdbx_strand_id
1 'polypeptide(L)'
;MADWAYGVTSEEVKDIAQPFVVKNGLEVPFKEGRPGYDWLMNFHKRHPETVPGKTEQLSVCRAQTEDPELVEHFYSLLQTCHSSKWKISMI
;
A
#
# COMPACT_ATOMS: atom_id res chain seq x y z
N MET A 1 -11.64 -1.50 7.86
CA MET A 1 -10.39 -0.72 7.77
C MET A 1 -9.36 -1.48 8.56
N ALA A 2 -8.31 -1.99 7.91
CA ALA A 2 -7.36 -2.93 8.52
C ALA A 2 -6.05 -2.22 8.90
N ASP A 3 -5.52 -2.62 10.05
CA ASP A 3 -4.43 -2.03 10.85
C ASP A 3 -3.02 -2.16 10.23
N TRP A 4 -2.93 -2.44 8.92
CA TRP A 4 -1.67 -2.69 8.24
C TRP A 4 -1.67 -1.93 6.92
N ALA A 5 -1.00 -0.77 6.93
CA ALA A 5 -0.85 0.14 5.81
C ALA A 5 -0.01 -0.41 4.62
N TYR A 6 0.18 -1.73 4.53
CA TYR A 6 0.81 -2.38 3.38
C TYR A 6 -0.27 -2.92 2.46
N GLY A 7 -0.41 -2.33 1.28
CA GLY A 7 -1.38 -2.82 0.29
C GLY A 7 -1.06 -4.25 -0.10
N VAL A 8 -2.08 -5.12 -0.10
CA VAL A 8 -1.95 -6.50 -0.61
C VAL A 8 -1.43 -6.44 -2.04
N THR A 9 -0.36 -7.18 -2.29
CA THR A 9 0.23 -7.29 -3.63
C THR A 9 -0.51 -8.35 -4.45
N SER A 10 -0.47 -8.20 -5.76
CA SER A 10 -1.01 -9.16 -6.73
C SER A 10 -0.48 -10.60 -6.52
N GLU A 11 0.74 -10.75 -6.00
CA GLU A 11 1.33 -12.06 -5.74
C GLU A 11 0.77 -12.69 -4.47
N GLU A 12 0.59 -11.92 -3.40
CA GLU A 12 -0.01 -12.43 -2.15
C GLU A 12 -1.44 -12.94 -2.38
N VAL A 13 -2.24 -12.27 -3.23
CA VAL A 13 -3.58 -12.75 -3.58
C VAL A 13 -3.52 -14.12 -4.25
N LYS A 14 -2.56 -14.34 -5.17
CA LYS A 14 -2.39 -15.63 -5.85
C LYS A 14 -1.89 -16.71 -4.89
N ASP A 15 -0.99 -16.35 -3.98
CA ASP A 15 -0.39 -17.26 -3.01
C ASP A 15 -1.38 -17.68 -1.92
N ILE A 16 -2.38 -16.84 -1.62
CA ILE A 16 -3.51 -17.20 -0.74
C ILE A 16 -4.49 -18.13 -1.48
N ALA A 17 -4.74 -17.87 -2.77
CA ALA A 17 -5.70 -18.64 -3.55
C ALA A 17 -5.19 -20.06 -3.92
N GLN A 18 -3.90 -20.23 -4.18
CA GLN A 18 -3.30 -21.53 -4.52
C GLN A 18 -3.56 -22.64 -3.47
N PRO A 19 -3.25 -22.48 -2.18
CA PRO A 19 -3.50 -23.52 -1.18
C PRO A 19 -4.99 -23.80 -1.01
N PHE A 20 -5.87 -22.80 -1.22
CA PHE A 20 -7.31 -23.02 -1.22
C PHE A 20 -7.74 -23.94 -2.37
N VAL A 21 -7.24 -23.71 -3.59
CA VAL A 21 -7.51 -24.56 -4.75
C VAL A 21 -7.00 -25.99 -4.51
N VAL A 22 -5.75 -26.12 -4.05
CA VAL A 22 -5.10 -27.43 -3.83
C VAL A 22 -5.80 -28.21 -2.72
N LYS A 23 -6.09 -27.57 -1.57
CA LYS A 23 -6.72 -28.23 -0.42
C LYS A 23 -8.14 -28.72 -0.72
N ASN A 24 -8.88 -27.97 -1.53
CA ASN A 24 -10.24 -28.34 -1.92
C ASN A 24 -10.30 -29.23 -3.17
N GLY A 25 -9.15 -29.57 -3.78
CA GLY A 25 -9.09 -30.42 -4.96
C GLY A 25 -9.86 -29.85 -6.16
N LEU A 26 -9.88 -28.52 -6.31
CA LEU A 26 -10.63 -27.88 -7.39
C LEU A 26 -9.94 -28.12 -8.74
N GLU A 27 -10.67 -28.66 -9.72
CA GLU A 27 -10.20 -28.72 -11.09
C GLU A 27 -10.18 -27.32 -11.70
N VAL A 28 -8.98 -26.81 -11.94
CA VAL A 28 -8.76 -25.46 -12.47
C VAL A 28 -7.74 -25.49 -13.61
N PRO A 29 -7.80 -24.56 -14.58
CA PRO A 29 -6.83 -24.46 -15.66
C PRO A 29 -5.48 -23.85 -15.20
N PHE A 30 -5.25 -23.74 -13.90
CA PHE A 30 -4.07 -23.10 -13.33
C PHE A 30 -2.87 -24.05 -13.33
N LYS A 31 -1.70 -23.54 -13.72
CA LYS A 31 -0.45 -24.31 -13.57
C LYS A 31 -0.17 -24.50 -12.08
N GLU A 32 -0.04 -25.75 -11.64
CA GLU A 32 0.25 -26.11 -10.24
C GLU A 32 -0.78 -25.54 -9.24
N GLY A 33 -2.02 -25.34 -9.69
CA GLY A 33 -3.09 -24.75 -8.86
C GLY A 33 -2.93 -23.25 -8.57
N ARG A 34 -1.90 -22.57 -9.12
CA ARG A 34 -1.64 -21.14 -8.87
C ARG A 34 -2.37 -20.25 -9.88
N PRO A 35 -3.28 -19.35 -9.44
CA PRO A 35 -4.02 -18.52 -10.37
C PRO A 35 -3.12 -17.57 -11.17
N GLY A 36 -3.44 -17.42 -12.46
CA GLY A 36 -2.76 -16.51 -13.37
C GLY A 36 -3.24 -15.06 -13.25
N TYR A 37 -2.62 -14.19 -14.06
CA TYR A 37 -2.98 -12.77 -14.14
C TYR A 37 -4.44 -12.54 -14.56
N ASP A 38 -4.94 -13.30 -15.54
CA ASP A 38 -6.32 -13.17 -16.02
C ASP A 38 -7.35 -13.48 -14.94
N TRP A 39 -7.07 -14.48 -14.11
CA TRP A 39 -7.91 -14.78 -12.95
C TRP A 39 -7.92 -13.63 -11.95
N LEU A 40 -6.74 -13.08 -11.63
CA LEU A 40 -6.60 -11.97 -10.70
C LEU A 40 -7.36 -10.73 -11.20
N MET A 41 -7.25 -10.42 -12.49
CA MET A 41 -7.97 -9.29 -13.09
C MET A 41 -9.49 -9.46 -12.98
N ASN A 42 -9.99 -10.66 -13.23
CA ASN A 42 -11.42 -10.97 -13.09
C ASN A 42 -11.87 -11.03 -11.62
N PHE A 43 -11.00 -11.46 -10.72
CA PHE A 43 -11.23 -11.45 -9.28
C PHE A 43 -11.43 -10.01 -8.78
N HIS A 44 -10.50 -9.11 -9.11
CA HIS A 44 -10.60 -7.68 -8.81
C HIS A 44 -11.84 -7.00 -9.41
N LYS A 45 -12.26 -7.40 -10.62
CA LYS A 45 -13.51 -6.88 -11.22
C LYS A 45 -14.76 -7.27 -10.45
N ARG A 46 -14.79 -8.47 -9.87
CA ARG A 46 -15.91 -8.95 -9.04
C ARG A 46 -15.87 -8.40 -7.62
N HIS A 47 -14.66 -8.09 -7.13
CA HIS A 47 -14.40 -7.64 -5.77
C HIS A 47 -13.65 -6.29 -5.78
N PRO A 48 -14.32 -5.19 -6.19
CA PRO A 48 -13.70 -3.87 -6.27
C PRO A 48 -13.13 -3.39 -4.92
N GLU A 49 -13.65 -3.88 -3.80
CA GLU A 49 -13.17 -3.61 -2.43
C GLU A 49 -11.77 -4.18 -2.14
N THR A 50 -11.34 -5.18 -2.92
CA THR A 50 -10.03 -5.83 -2.78
C THR A 50 -8.97 -5.23 -3.69
N VAL A 51 -9.36 -4.32 -4.59
CA VAL A 51 -8.44 -3.68 -5.52
C VAL A 51 -7.49 -2.77 -4.75
N PRO A 52 -6.16 -2.94 -4.88
CA PRO A 52 -5.22 -2.04 -4.27
C PRO A 52 -5.50 -0.62 -4.77
N GLY A 53 -5.70 0.33 -3.85
CA GLY A 53 -5.83 1.74 -4.20
C GLY A 53 -4.60 2.17 -5.01
N LYS A 54 -4.80 2.89 -6.11
CA LYS A 54 -3.66 3.38 -6.89
C LYS A 54 -2.79 4.25 -6.00
N THR A 55 -1.47 4.14 -6.13
CA THR A 55 -0.51 4.96 -5.36
C THR A 55 -0.83 6.45 -5.46
N GLU A 56 -1.31 6.90 -6.62
CA GLU A 56 -1.77 8.27 -6.86
C GLU A 56 -2.97 8.65 -5.97
N GLN A 57 -3.95 7.75 -5.85
CA GLN A 57 -5.13 7.95 -4.99
C GLN A 57 -4.72 7.99 -3.52
N LEU A 58 -3.80 7.12 -3.10
CA LEU A 58 -3.24 7.12 -1.74
C LEU A 58 -2.43 8.40 -1.48
N SER A 59 -1.67 8.89 -2.45
CA SER A 59 -0.91 10.13 -2.34
C SER A 59 -1.82 11.35 -2.20
N VAL A 60 -2.91 11.41 -2.97
CA VAL A 60 -3.91 12.48 -2.86
C VAL A 60 -4.64 12.39 -1.51
N CYS A 61 -5.07 11.21 -1.09
CA CYS A 61 -5.69 11.04 0.22
C CYS A 61 -4.74 11.41 1.36
N ARG A 62 -3.44 11.05 1.29
CA ARG A 62 -2.43 11.47 2.27
C ARG A 62 -2.31 12.99 2.31
N ALA A 63 -2.14 13.62 1.15
CA ALA A 63 -2.07 15.08 1.06
C ALA A 63 -3.34 15.80 1.54
N GLN A 64 -4.51 15.17 1.43
CA GLN A 64 -5.79 15.72 1.91
C GLN A 64 -6.05 15.45 3.40
N THR A 65 -5.46 14.39 3.96
CA THR A 65 -5.62 14.00 5.36
C THR A 65 -4.55 14.63 6.26
N GLU A 66 -3.46 15.13 5.67
CA GLU A 66 -2.43 15.87 6.37
C GLU A 66 -2.98 17.22 6.85
N ASP A 67 -2.94 17.41 8.17
CA ASP A 67 -3.26 18.68 8.81
C ASP A 67 -2.25 19.76 8.36
N PRO A 68 -2.68 20.82 7.65
CA PRO A 68 -1.79 21.87 7.20
C PRO A 68 -0.95 22.49 8.32
N GLU A 69 -1.53 22.61 9.52
CA GLU A 69 -0.83 23.18 10.69
C GLU A 69 0.28 22.25 11.17
N LEU A 70 0.06 20.93 11.16
CA LEU A 70 1.07 19.94 11.55
C LEU A 70 2.24 19.92 10.56
N VAL A 71 1.93 20.00 9.26
CA VAL A 71 2.95 20.04 8.19
C VAL A 71 3.77 21.32 8.30
N GLU A 72 3.13 22.48 8.45
CA GLU A 72 3.81 23.76 8.65
C GLU A 72 4.67 23.75 9.92
N HIS A 73 4.13 23.21 11.01
CA HIS A 73 4.84 23.09 12.28
C HIS A 73 6.11 22.23 12.13
N PHE A 74 6.02 21.07 11.48
CA PHE A 74 7.17 20.21 11.22
C PHE A 74 8.27 20.94 10.43
N TYR A 75 7.92 21.64 9.35
CA TYR A 75 8.89 22.39 8.57
C TYR A 75 9.47 23.60 9.34
N SER A 76 8.68 24.24 10.21
CA SER A 76 9.16 25.32 11.08
C SER A 76 10.23 24.82 12.08
N LEU A 77 10.04 23.61 12.63
CA LEU A 77 10.99 22.96 13.54
C LEU A 77 12.27 22.57 12.79
N LEU A 78 12.16 22.04 11.58
CA LEU A 78 13.31 21.72 10.73
C LEU A 78 14.14 22.98 10.42
N GLN A 79 13.48 24.08 10.05
CA GLN A 79 14.15 25.35 9.80
C GLN A 79 14.91 25.84 11.03
N THR A 80 14.27 25.77 12.20
CA THR A 80 14.85 26.19 13.48
C THR A 80 16.07 25.33 13.85
N CYS A 81 15.98 24.02 13.68
CA CYS A 81 17.08 23.09 13.92
C CYS A 81 18.24 23.29 12.94
N HIS A 82 17.94 23.51 11.66
CA HIS A 82 18.95 23.80 10.64
C HIS A 82 19.69 25.09 10.98
N SER A 83 18.98 26.20 11.23
CA SER A 83 19.59 27.47 11.60
C SER A 83 20.37 27.43 12.92
N SER A 84 19.99 26.57 13.86
CA SER A 84 20.69 26.39 15.14
C SER A 84 21.98 25.57 15.00
N LYS A 85 22.01 24.55 14.13
CA LYS A 85 23.21 23.73 13.87
C LYS A 85 24.39 24.54 13.31
N TRP A 86 24.13 25.56 12.50
CA TRP A 86 25.18 26.41 11.94
C TRP A 86 25.66 27.53 12.87
N LYS A 87 24.93 27.83 13.96
CA LYS A 87 25.37 28.80 14.99
C LYS A 87 26.38 28.21 15.97
N ILE A 88 26.30 26.91 16.25
CA ILE A 88 27.20 26.23 17.20
C ILE A 88 28.57 25.92 16.57
N SER A 89 28.68 25.96 15.24
CA SER A 89 29.95 25.73 14.53
C SER A 89 30.75 27.01 14.22
N MET A 90 30.28 28.19 14.67
CA MET A 90 30.90 29.52 14.47
C MET A 90 31.32 30.19 15.79
N ILE A 91 31.54 29.42 16.85
CA ILE A 91 32.21 29.83 18.09
C ILE A 91 33.30 28.79 18.37
#